data_AF-A5D9U1-F1
#
_entry.id   AF-A5D9U1-F1
#
_cell.length_a   1.000
_cell.length_b   1.000
_cell.length_c   1.000
_cell.angle_alpha   90.00
_cell.angle_beta   90.00
_cell.angle_gamma   90.00
#
_symmetry.space_group_name_H-M   'P 1'
#
loop_
_entity.id
_entity.type
_entity.pdbx_description
1 polymer ?
#
loop_
_entity_poly.entity_id
_entity_poly.type
_entity_poly.pdbx_seq_one_letter_code
_entity_poly.pdbx_strand_id
1 'polypeptide(L)'
;MSQKSEEEWLENIEVSLAERTPQLGVKEVSLRRIGGFSLLYGHLRLSSSKQIEPLHILSNRGDRGMVHARGSDVAGSELRFTNREEISSQTTFGLSNSLYYNPWKKVELGRKLLSSAVERSVAEGSSMEYFVDQCFEVLSHNTYSEEVRQGKETAKKFKELQNSIFIPPIETGEVSDANRSSRTIGRYYGTRTQTVILLRRDGKLFYCERNLHKSDDLSEAPVTNKYSFDLQ
;
A
#
# COMPACT_ATOMS: atom_id res chain seq x y z
N MET A 1 15.30 -21.10 -7.99
CA MET A 1 14.73 -20.41 -9.17
C MET A 1 15.85 -19.56 -9.75
N SER A 2 16.17 -19.79 -11.02
CA SER A 2 17.38 -19.29 -11.70
C SER A 2 17.30 -17.79 -11.96
N GLN A 3 18.43 -17.09 -11.82
CA GLN A 3 18.65 -15.65 -11.97
C GLN A 3 18.36 -15.07 -13.39
N LYS A 4 17.75 -15.86 -14.27
CA LYS A 4 17.04 -15.37 -15.47
C LYS A 4 15.66 -14.81 -15.04
N SER A 5 15.65 -14.00 -13.97
CA SER A 5 14.79 -14.22 -12.80
C SER A 5 13.68 -13.22 -12.52
N GLU A 6 13.78 -11.99 -13.00
CA GLU A 6 12.86 -10.94 -12.56
C GLU A 6 12.75 -9.87 -13.64
N GLU A 7 13.88 -9.56 -14.27
CA GLU A 7 14.00 -8.64 -15.40
C GLU A 7 13.14 -9.09 -16.57
N GLU A 8 13.21 -10.38 -16.96
CA GLU A 8 12.37 -10.94 -18.02
C GLU A 8 10.88 -10.88 -17.68
N TRP A 9 10.49 -11.10 -16.42
CA TRP A 9 9.10 -10.99 -15.99
C TRP A 9 8.61 -9.53 -16.02
N LEU A 10 9.45 -8.60 -15.58
CA LEU A 10 9.15 -7.16 -15.57
C LEU A 10 9.05 -6.58 -16.98
N GLU A 11 9.91 -7.00 -17.91
CA GLU A 11 9.86 -6.59 -19.32
C GLU A 11 8.60 -7.11 -20.01
N ASN A 12 8.11 -8.28 -19.59
CA ASN A 12 6.94 -8.93 -20.19
C ASN A 12 5.67 -8.79 -19.35
N ILE A 13 5.63 -7.93 -18.34
CA ILE A 13 4.48 -7.84 -17.42
C ILE A 13 3.19 -7.44 -18.17
N GLU A 14 3.29 -6.54 -19.15
CA GLU A 14 2.16 -6.11 -19.99
C GLU A 14 1.62 -7.27 -20.84
N VAL A 15 2.52 -8.07 -21.41
CA VAL A 15 2.18 -9.28 -22.17
C VAL A 15 1.52 -10.32 -21.26
N SER A 16 2.13 -10.60 -20.11
CA SER A 16 1.61 -11.58 -19.15
C SER A 16 0.24 -11.18 -18.58
N LEU A 17 0.02 -9.87 -18.36
CA LEU A 17 -1.29 -9.35 -17.98
C LEU A 17 -2.29 -9.53 -19.12
N ALA A 18 -1.95 -9.17 -20.36
CA ALA A 18 -2.85 -9.36 -21.51
C ALA A 18 -3.28 -10.83 -21.69
N GLU A 19 -2.34 -11.77 -21.59
CA GLU A 19 -2.59 -13.22 -21.69
C GLU A 19 -3.50 -13.77 -20.59
N ARG A 20 -3.47 -13.16 -19.40
CA ARG A 20 -4.31 -13.53 -18.24
C ARG A 20 -5.67 -12.85 -18.23
N THR A 21 -5.92 -11.92 -19.15
CA THR A 21 -7.16 -11.12 -19.21
C THR A 21 -8.08 -11.38 -20.42
N PRO A 22 -8.13 -12.57 -21.07
CA PRO A 22 -8.97 -12.77 -22.26
C PRO A 22 -10.47 -12.59 -21.97
N GLN A 23 -10.90 -12.76 -20.72
CA GLN A 23 -12.29 -12.61 -20.27
C GLN A 23 -12.80 -11.17 -20.30
N LEU A 24 -11.92 -10.16 -20.41
CA LEU A 24 -12.29 -8.74 -20.46
C LEU A 24 -12.17 -8.13 -21.88
N GLY A 25 -11.85 -8.92 -22.90
CA GLY A 25 -11.71 -8.43 -24.28
C GLY A 25 -10.54 -7.46 -24.50
N VAL A 26 -9.61 -7.37 -23.54
CA VAL A 26 -8.44 -6.49 -23.60
C VAL A 26 -7.34 -7.18 -24.41
N LYS A 27 -7.11 -6.70 -25.64
CA LYS A 27 -6.06 -7.24 -26.54
C LYS A 27 -4.65 -6.77 -26.18
N GLU A 28 -4.53 -5.65 -25.47
CA GLU A 28 -3.27 -5.02 -25.13
C GLU A 28 -3.42 -4.30 -23.78
N VAL A 29 -2.48 -4.55 -22.86
CA VAL A 29 -2.41 -3.86 -21.58
C VAL A 29 -1.22 -2.90 -21.65
N SER A 30 -1.46 -1.61 -21.42
CA SER A 30 -0.40 -0.64 -21.26
C SER A 30 -0.45 -0.04 -19.86
N LEU A 31 0.53 -0.36 -19.03
CA LEU A 31 0.64 0.15 -17.65
C LEU A 31 0.70 1.67 -17.62
N ARG A 32 1.26 2.32 -18.65
CA ARG A 32 1.30 3.78 -18.78
C ARG A 32 -0.09 4.43 -18.88
N ARG A 33 -1.10 3.68 -19.33
CA ARG A 33 -2.48 4.15 -19.50
C ARG A 33 -3.35 3.90 -18.27
N ILE A 34 -2.85 3.13 -17.30
CA ILE A 34 -3.54 2.87 -16.03
C ILE A 34 -3.29 4.05 -15.09
N GLY A 35 -4.30 4.41 -14.27
CA GLY A 35 -4.11 5.32 -13.14
C GLY A 35 -2.88 4.87 -12.32
N GLY A 36 -2.09 5.82 -11.83
CA GLY A 36 -0.80 5.50 -11.21
C GLY A 36 -0.93 4.46 -10.11
N PHE A 37 -0.02 3.50 -10.10
CA PHE A 37 0.11 2.51 -9.04
C PHE A 37 1.58 2.36 -8.62
N SER A 38 1.73 1.87 -7.40
CA SER A 38 3.00 1.40 -6.85
C SER A 38 2.75 0.03 -6.23
N LEU A 39 3.58 -0.94 -6.56
CA LEU A 39 3.53 -2.31 -6.07
C LEU A 39 4.80 -2.62 -5.31
N LEU A 40 4.66 -3.06 -4.06
CA LEU A 40 5.73 -3.69 -3.30
C LEU A 40 5.62 -5.21 -3.50
N TYR A 41 6.69 -5.85 -3.93
CA TYR A 41 6.71 -7.29 -4.20
C TYR A 41 8.04 -7.94 -3.80
N GLY A 42 8.05 -9.26 -3.74
CA GLY A 42 9.18 -10.07 -3.32
C GLY A 42 8.74 -11.18 -2.37
N HIS A 43 9.69 -12.01 -1.95
CA HIS A 43 9.45 -13.02 -0.92
C HIS A 43 9.74 -12.43 0.44
N LEU A 44 8.71 -12.34 1.29
CA LEU A 44 8.87 -11.89 2.66
C LEU A 44 9.62 -12.97 3.48
N ARG A 45 10.92 -12.76 3.69
CA ARG A 45 11.84 -13.70 4.35
C ARG A 45 12.76 -12.99 5.33
N LEU A 46 13.32 -13.78 6.24
CA LEU A 46 14.38 -13.33 7.14
C LEU A 46 15.70 -13.98 6.73
N SER A 47 16.74 -13.16 6.60
CA SER A 47 18.12 -13.64 6.51
C SER A 47 18.55 -14.38 7.77
N SER A 48 19.70 -15.07 7.70
CA SER A 48 20.36 -15.68 8.86
C SER A 48 20.57 -14.69 10.03
N SER A 49 20.74 -13.40 9.72
CA SER A 49 20.87 -12.30 10.69
C SER A 49 19.54 -11.81 11.30
N LYS A 50 18.42 -12.49 11.03
CA LYS A 50 17.05 -12.11 11.48
C LYS A 50 16.60 -10.74 11.00
N GLN A 51 16.93 -10.41 9.77
CA GLN A 51 16.63 -9.15 9.10
C GLN A 51 15.86 -9.44 7.83
N ILE A 52 14.89 -8.58 7.50
CA ILE A 52 14.06 -8.73 6.31
C ILE A 52 14.97 -8.70 5.07
N GLU A 53 14.82 -9.69 4.19
CA GLU A 53 15.46 -9.66 2.87
C GLU A 53 14.87 -8.55 2.00
N PRO A 54 15.64 -7.95 1.07
CA PRO A 54 15.16 -6.81 0.29
C PRO A 54 13.85 -7.11 -0.46
N LEU A 55 12.97 -6.10 -0.51
CA LEU A 55 11.76 -6.13 -1.31
C LEU A 55 11.84 -5.09 -2.42
N HIS A 56 11.10 -5.32 -3.50
CA HIS A 56 11.19 -4.57 -4.74
C HIS A 56 9.96 -3.68 -4.92
N ILE A 57 10.17 -2.51 -5.50
CA ILE A 57 9.12 -1.54 -5.84
C ILE A 57 9.01 -1.45 -7.36
N LEU A 58 7.80 -1.67 -7.85
CA LEU A 58 7.40 -1.41 -9.22
C LEU A 58 6.40 -0.25 -9.25
N SER A 59 6.65 0.77 -10.07
CA SER A 59 5.68 1.83 -10.36
C SER A 59 5.53 2.01 -11.86
N ASN A 60 4.32 2.32 -12.32
CA ASN A 60 4.09 2.71 -13.72
C ASN A 60 4.33 4.21 -13.98
N ARG A 61 4.65 4.98 -12.95
CA ARG A 61 4.91 6.44 -13.03
C ARG A 61 6.34 6.83 -12.68
N GLY A 62 7.02 5.98 -11.91
CA GLY A 62 8.35 6.23 -11.41
C GLY A 62 9.29 5.09 -11.73
N ASP A 63 10.51 5.25 -11.25
CA ASP A 63 11.56 4.29 -11.47
C ASP A 63 11.42 3.03 -10.62
N ARG A 64 12.27 2.03 -10.91
CA ARG A 64 12.43 0.85 -10.06
C ARG A 64 13.14 1.23 -8.75
N GLY A 65 12.79 0.55 -7.67
CA GLY A 65 13.41 0.74 -6.37
C GLY A 65 13.43 -0.53 -5.53
N MET A 66 14.17 -0.50 -4.43
CA MET A 66 14.19 -1.55 -3.41
C MET A 66 14.03 -0.92 -2.03
N VAL A 67 13.55 -1.70 -1.07
CA VAL A 67 13.50 -1.35 0.35
C VAL A 67 14.16 -2.45 1.17
N HIS A 68 14.69 -2.06 2.34
CA HIS A 68 15.49 -2.93 3.19
C HIS A 68 16.76 -3.47 2.52
N ALA A 69 17.24 -2.80 1.47
CA ALA A 69 18.48 -3.15 0.79
C ALA A 69 19.70 -2.74 1.62
N ARG A 70 20.80 -3.49 1.50
CA ARG A 70 22.07 -3.22 2.17
C ARG A 70 23.17 -2.90 1.16
N GLY A 71 24.30 -2.40 1.63
CA GLY A 71 25.40 -1.91 0.77
C GLY A 71 25.88 -2.91 -0.29
N SER A 72 25.82 -4.22 -0.04
CA SER A 72 26.11 -5.27 -1.03
C SER A 72 25.01 -5.43 -2.09
N ASP A 73 23.75 -5.21 -1.71
CA ASP A 73 22.57 -5.38 -2.58
C ASP A 73 22.42 -4.20 -3.56
N VAL A 74 22.94 -3.04 -3.17
CA VAL A 74 22.99 -1.82 -3.99
C VAL A 74 24.26 -1.78 -4.86
N ALA A 75 25.30 -2.55 -4.50
CA ALA A 75 26.56 -2.60 -5.23
C ALA A 75 26.43 -3.38 -6.54
N GLY A 76 26.31 -2.67 -7.67
CA GLY A 76 26.19 -3.25 -9.02
C GLY A 76 24.79 -3.13 -9.63
N SER A 77 23.82 -2.60 -8.88
CA SER A 77 22.50 -2.28 -9.41
C SER A 77 22.49 -0.94 -10.16
N GLU A 78 21.76 -0.84 -11.27
CA GLU A 78 21.53 0.43 -11.99
C GLU A 78 20.77 1.50 -11.16
N LEU A 79 20.39 1.16 -9.92
CA LEU A 79 19.74 2.03 -8.94
C LEU A 79 20.61 3.19 -8.40
N ARG A 80 21.90 3.26 -8.76
CA ARG A 80 22.91 4.16 -8.19
C ARG A 80 22.75 5.67 -8.43
N PHE A 81 21.78 6.13 -9.22
CA PHE A 81 21.82 7.50 -9.77
C PHE A 81 20.77 8.51 -9.26
N THR A 82 20.11 8.29 -8.13
CA THR A 82 19.16 9.29 -7.57
C THR A 82 19.09 9.16 -6.04
N ASN A 83 18.32 10.00 -5.32
CA ASN A 83 18.02 9.95 -3.87
C ASN A 83 17.44 8.59 -3.36
N ARG A 84 17.61 7.51 -4.13
CA ARG A 84 17.13 6.14 -3.91
C ARG A 84 17.97 5.34 -2.91
N GLU A 85 19.25 5.65 -2.71
CA GLU A 85 20.05 5.02 -1.64
C GLU A 85 19.52 5.36 -0.24
N GLU A 86 19.02 6.59 -0.08
CA GLU A 86 18.38 7.03 1.17
C GLU A 86 17.07 6.30 1.42
N ILE A 87 16.33 5.92 0.36
CA ILE A 87 15.05 5.21 0.48
C ILE A 87 15.28 3.72 0.73
N SER A 88 16.26 3.11 0.07
CA SER A 88 16.51 1.67 0.18
C SER A 88 16.98 1.24 1.57
N SER A 89 17.65 2.16 2.28
CA SER A 89 18.15 1.97 3.65
C SER A 89 17.17 2.38 4.75
N GLN A 90 16.02 2.98 4.41
CA GLN A 90 15.03 3.40 5.40
C GLN A 90 14.41 2.21 6.15
N THR A 91 14.29 2.35 7.48
CA THR A 91 13.58 1.40 8.34
C THR A 91 12.07 1.60 8.32
N THR A 92 11.63 2.82 8.02
CA THR A 92 10.21 3.19 7.83
C THR A 92 10.05 3.85 6.47
N PHE A 93 9.33 3.18 5.55
CA PHE A 93 9.02 3.69 4.22
C PHE A 93 7.51 3.67 3.99
N GLY A 94 7.03 4.40 2.98
CA GLY A 94 5.62 4.43 2.64
C GLY A 94 5.43 4.55 1.13
N LEU A 95 4.33 3.97 0.63
CA LEU A 95 4.00 3.94 -0.78
C LEU A 95 2.56 4.42 -1.00
N SER A 96 2.33 5.05 -2.14
CA SER A 96 1.03 5.52 -2.62
C SER A 96 1.11 5.61 -4.16
N ASN A 97 0.12 6.20 -4.79
CA ASN A 97 0.08 6.45 -6.23
C ASN A 97 0.93 7.66 -6.68
N SER A 98 1.59 8.33 -5.71
CA SER A 98 2.66 9.31 -5.96
C SER A 98 3.98 8.60 -6.23
N LEU A 99 4.97 9.35 -6.74
CA LEU A 99 6.34 8.85 -6.79
C LEU A 99 6.83 8.58 -5.36
N TYR A 100 7.48 7.45 -5.12
CA TYR A 100 7.91 7.06 -3.78
C TYR A 100 9.04 7.96 -3.22
N TYR A 101 9.79 8.64 -4.09
CA TYR A 101 10.79 9.66 -3.76
C TYR A 101 10.23 11.10 -3.76
N ASN A 102 8.94 11.28 -4.07
CA ASN A 102 8.22 12.54 -3.90
C ASN A 102 6.81 12.22 -3.33
N PRO A 103 6.75 11.78 -2.06
CA PRO A 103 5.54 11.26 -1.46
C PRO A 103 4.46 12.33 -1.28
N TRP A 104 3.20 11.92 -1.33
CA TRP A 104 2.11 12.78 -0.87
C TRP A 104 2.13 12.99 0.64
N LYS A 105 1.51 14.08 1.11
CA LYS A 105 1.43 14.46 2.53
C LYS A 105 0.97 13.32 3.45
N LYS A 106 -0.02 12.52 3.01
CA LYS A 106 -0.50 11.37 3.80
C LYS A 106 0.57 10.32 4.06
N VAL A 107 1.50 10.13 3.13
CA VAL A 107 2.59 9.16 3.23
C VAL A 107 3.64 9.67 4.22
N GLU A 108 3.99 10.95 4.14
CA GLU A 108 4.90 11.60 5.10
C GLU A 108 4.33 11.53 6.52
N LEU A 109 3.05 11.86 6.67
CA LEU A 109 2.34 11.75 7.94
C LEU A 109 2.30 10.31 8.47
N GLY A 110 1.95 9.35 7.61
CA GLY A 110 1.88 7.93 7.98
C GLY A 110 3.23 7.39 8.45
N ARG A 111 4.33 7.77 7.77
CA ARG A 111 5.69 7.44 8.22
C ARG A 111 5.98 7.99 9.60
N LYS A 112 5.71 9.28 9.84
CA LYS A 112 5.95 9.92 11.14
C LYS A 112 5.15 9.23 12.26
N LEU A 113 3.87 8.94 12.01
CA LEU A 113 2.99 8.28 12.97
C LEU A 113 3.46 6.85 13.27
N LEU A 114 3.83 6.08 12.24
CA LEU A 114 4.34 4.72 12.41
C LEU A 114 5.68 4.71 13.16
N SER A 115 6.64 5.57 12.81
CA SER A 115 7.91 5.69 13.54
C SER A 115 7.68 6.02 15.02
N SER A 116 6.76 6.94 15.32
CA SER A 116 6.40 7.29 16.70
C SER A 116 5.75 6.12 17.44
N ALA A 117 4.90 5.34 16.78
CA ALA A 117 4.27 4.15 17.36
C ALA A 117 5.30 3.05 17.68
N VAL A 118 6.28 2.85 16.79
CA VAL A 118 7.39 1.91 17.02
C VAL A 118 8.26 2.34 18.20
N GLU A 119 8.68 3.61 18.23
CA GLU A 119 9.51 4.15 19.32
C GLU A 119 8.82 4.01 20.67
N ARG A 120 7.53 4.37 20.75
CA ARG A 120 6.71 4.21 21.95
C ARG A 120 6.62 2.74 22.37
N SER A 121 6.28 1.86 21.43
CA SER A 121 6.12 0.43 21.71
C SER A 121 7.41 -0.21 22.25
N VAL A 122 8.56 0.23 21.76
CA VAL A 122 9.88 -0.23 22.25
C VAL A 122 10.16 0.32 23.65
N ALA A 123 9.92 1.62 23.87
CA ALA A 123 10.16 2.26 25.17
C ALA A 123 9.28 1.69 26.30
N GLU A 124 8.03 1.36 25.99
CA GLU A 124 7.06 0.82 26.95
C GLU A 124 7.14 -0.71 27.10
N GLY A 125 7.94 -1.39 26.27
CA GLY A 125 7.98 -2.86 26.26
C GLY A 125 6.62 -3.48 25.92
N SER A 126 5.86 -2.85 25.04
CA SER A 126 4.47 -3.21 24.78
C SER A 126 4.30 -4.61 24.18
N SER A 127 3.13 -5.21 24.38
CA SER A 127 2.78 -6.46 23.70
C SER A 127 2.59 -6.26 22.20
N MET A 128 2.66 -7.36 21.45
CA MET A 128 2.38 -7.33 20.01
C MET A 128 0.95 -6.85 19.73
N GLU A 129 -0.01 -7.29 20.52
CA GLU A 129 -1.43 -6.94 20.37
C GLU A 129 -1.62 -5.43 20.54
N TYR A 130 -0.98 -4.84 21.54
CA TYR A 130 -1.00 -3.40 21.73
C TYR A 130 -0.38 -2.67 20.54
N PHE A 131 0.77 -3.14 20.02
CA PHE A 131 1.39 -2.53 18.85
C PHE A 131 0.53 -2.65 17.58
N VAL A 132 -0.17 -3.79 17.40
CA VAL A 132 -1.17 -3.95 16.33
C VAL A 132 -2.26 -2.89 16.43
N ASP A 133 -2.77 -2.65 17.65
CA ASP A 133 -3.81 -1.64 17.87
C ASP A 133 -3.27 -0.24 17.56
N GLN A 134 -2.03 0.09 17.95
CA GLN A 134 -1.38 1.35 17.57
C GLN A 134 -1.24 1.49 16.04
N CYS A 135 -0.91 0.42 15.31
CA CYS A 135 -0.89 0.45 13.85
C CYS A 135 -2.26 0.74 13.25
N PHE A 136 -3.34 0.21 13.83
CA PHE A 136 -4.70 0.54 13.40
C PHE A 136 -5.08 2.00 13.71
N GLU A 137 -4.57 2.59 14.79
CA GLU A 137 -4.72 4.03 15.04
C GLU A 137 -4.04 4.87 13.96
N VAL A 138 -2.85 4.48 13.50
CA VAL A 138 -2.18 5.13 12.35
C VAL A 138 -3.05 5.03 11.09
N LEU A 139 -3.59 3.83 10.79
CA LEU A 139 -4.43 3.59 9.62
C LEU A 139 -5.81 4.29 9.69
N SER A 140 -6.25 4.64 10.90
CA SER A 140 -7.53 5.34 11.16
C SER A 140 -7.34 6.85 11.29
N HIS A 141 -6.11 7.35 11.15
CA HIS A 141 -5.83 8.77 11.27
C HIS A 141 -6.45 9.57 10.12
N ASN A 142 -7.50 10.33 10.45
CA ASN A 142 -8.29 11.10 9.50
C ASN A 142 -7.86 12.58 9.48
N THR A 143 -7.32 13.02 8.35
CA THR A 143 -7.06 14.44 8.05
C THR A 143 -7.87 14.91 6.84
N TYR A 144 -8.84 14.13 6.38
CA TYR A 144 -9.68 14.49 5.24
C TYR A 144 -10.60 15.65 5.63
N SER A 145 -10.57 16.73 4.84
CA SER A 145 -11.38 17.92 5.11
C SER A 145 -12.89 17.62 5.08
N GLU A 146 -13.57 17.91 6.19
CA GLU A 146 -15.03 17.77 6.30
C GLU A 146 -15.78 18.72 5.36
N GLU A 147 -15.25 19.93 5.16
CA GLU A 147 -15.77 20.89 4.18
C GLU A 147 -15.74 20.31 2.77
N VAL A 148 -14.62 19.67 2.39
CA VAL A 148 -14.49 19.00 1.09
C VAL A 148 -15.42 17.79 1.00
N ARG A 149 -15.58 17.03 2.10
CA ARG A 149 -16.47 15.86 2.17
C ARG A 149 -17.92 16.23 1.90
N GLN A 150 -18.41 17.30 2.52
CA GLN A 150 -19.78 17.81 2.37
C GLN A 150 -19.99 18.63 1.09
N GLY A 151 -18.91 19.11 0.48
CA GLY A 151 -18.95 19.85 -0.78
C GLY A 151 -19.53 19.04 -1.94
N LYS A 152 -19.96 19.74 -2.99
CA LYS A 152 -20.49 19.11 -4.22
C LYS A 152 -19.44 18.85 -5.30
N GLU A 153 -18.24 19.42 -5.14
CA GLU A 153 -17.19 19.34 -6.16
C GLU A 153 -16.41 18.02 -6.10
N THR A 154 -16.77 17.08 -6.97
CA THR A 154 -16.13 15.77 -7.09
C THR A 154 -14.60 15.86 -7.32
N ALA A 155 -14.15 16.80 -8.15
CA ALA A 155 -12.72 16.98 -8.41
C ALA A 155 -11.92 17.39 -7.14
N LYS A 156 -12.49 18.25 -6.29
CA LYS A 156 -11.88 18.60 -5.00
C LYS A 156 -11.83 17.40 -4.07
N LYS A 157 -12.90 16.59 -4.02
CA LYS A 157 -12.96 15.36 -3.22
C LYS A 157 -11.84 14.38 -3.57
N PHE A 158 -11.62 14.14 -4.87
CA PHE A 158 -10.56 13.25 -5.33
C PHE A 158 -9.15 13.83 -5.11
N LYS A 159 -8.97 15.14 -5.26
CA LYS A 159 -7.69 15.81 -4.97
C LYS A 159 -7.33 15.68 -3.49
N GLU A 160 -8.30 15.74 -2.59
CA GLU A 160 -8.09 15.66 -1.15
C GLU A 160 -7.63 14.27 -0.67
N LEU A 161 -7.86 13.21 -1.45
CA LEU A 161 -7.42 11.84 -1.12
C LEU A 161 -5.89 11.72 -0.93
N GLN A 162 -5.11 12.65 -1.45
CA GLN A 162 -3.66 12.67 -1.28
C GLN A 162 -3.21 13.16 0.11
N ASN A 163 -4.12 13.78 0.88
CA ASN A 163 -3.80 14.45 2.14
C ASN A 163 -4.13 13.61 3.39
N SER A 164 -4.98 12.57 3.27
CA SER A 164 -5.42 11.76 4.40
C SER A 164 -5.15 10.26 4.24
N ILE A 165 -4.75 9.62 5.35
CA ILE A 165 -4.51 8.17 5.45
C ILE A 165 -5.86 7.45 5.46
N PHE A 166 -6.74 7.86 6.37
CA PHE A 166 -8.12 7.40 6.43
C PHE A 166 -9.01 8.30 5.58
N ILE A 167 -9.79 7.69 4.69
CA ILE A 167 -10.80 8.39 3.91
C ILE A 167 -12.17 8.00 4.47
N PRO A 168 -12.91 8.92 5.12
CA PRO A 168 -14.27 8.63 5.55
C PRO A 168 -15.16 8.33 4.35
N PRO A 169 -16.32 7.68 4.54
CA PRO A 169 -17.29 7.51 3.47
C PRO A 169 -17.67 8.86 2.83
N ILE A 170 -17.43 8.95 1.52
CA ILE A 170 -17.76 10.08 0.66
C ILE A 170 -18.83 9.61 -0.33
N GLU A 171 -19.95 10.32 -0.41
CA GLU A 171 -20.96 10.05 -1.43
C GLU A 171 -20.41 10.31 -2.83
N THR A 172 -20.56 9.33 -3.72
CA THR A 172 -20.08 9.39 -5.12
C THR A 172 -21.00 10.20 -6.05
N GLY A 173 -22.06 10.82 -5.50
CA GLY A 173 -23.10 11.53 -6.24
C GLY A 173 -24.12 10.58 -6.88
N GLU A 174 -25.34 11.06 -7.12
CA GLU A 174 -26.33 10.32 -7.91
C GLU A 174 -25.88 10.28 -9.37
N VAL A 175 -25.35 9.14 -9.83
CA VAL A 175 -25.17 8.90 -11.26
C VAL A 175 -26.54 8.57 -11.83
N SER A 176 -27.22 9.57 -12.38
CA SER A 176 -28.41 9.39 -13.21
C SER A 176 -28.21 8.23 -14.19
N ASP A 177 -29.17 7.31 -14.21
CA ASP A 177 -29.16 5.92 -14.70
C ASP A 177 -28.80 5.63 -16.18
N ALA A 178 -27.95 6.40 -16.86
CA ALA A 178 -27.72 6.23 -18.31
C ALA A 178 -26.31 5.76 -18.73
N ASN A 179 -25.28 5.81 -17.88
CA ASN A 179 -23.89 5.51 -18.29
C ASN A 179 -23.12 4.61 -17.31
N ARG A 180 -23.77 3.55 -16.82
CA ARG A 180 -23.07 2.44 -16.12
C ARG A 180 -22.21 1.65 -17.11
N SER A 181 -20.98 2.10 -17.36
CA SER A 181 -19.94 1.20 -17.89
C SER A 181 -19.34 0.30 -16.80
N SER A 182 -19.65 0.53 -15.52
CA SER A 182 -19.16 -0.32 -14.42
C SER A 182 -20.21 -0.53 -13.33
N ARG A 183 -20.69 -1.77 -13.20
CA ARG A 183 -21.64 -2.23 -12.15
C ARG A 183 -21.00 -2.30 -10.75
N THR A 184 -19.82 -1.72 -10.55
CA THR A 184 -18.92 -1.96 -9.41
C THR A 184 -18.74 -0.76 -8.48
N ILE A 185 -19.40 0.38 -8.74
CA ILE A 185 -19.27 1.60 -7.94
C ILE A 185 -20.50 1.70 -7.02
N GLY A 186 -20.29 1.47 -5.72
CA GLY A 186 -21.30 1.67 -4.67
C GLY A 186 -21.62 3.15 -4.41
N ARG A 187 -22.54 3.41 -3.48
CA ARG A 187 -22.94 4.78 -3.08
C ARG A 187 -21.80 5.56 -2.43
N TYR A 188 -20.89 4.86 -1.77
CA TYR A 188 -19.78 5.48 -1.05
C TYR A 188 -18.42 5.11 -1.63
N TYR A 189 -17.48 6.06 -1.55
CA TYR A 189 -16.05 5.84 -1.70
C TYR A 189 -15.36 6.14 -0.37
N GLY A 190 -14.44 5.28 0.06
CA GLY A 190 -13.71 5.48 1.32
C GLY A 190 -12.81 4.31 1.69
N THR A 191 -12.17 4.41 2.85
CA THR A 191 -11.35 3.34 3.40
C THR A 191 -12.24 2.20 3.88
N ARG A 192 -12.23 1.10 3.14
CA ARG A 192 -13.04 -0.09 3.45
C ARG A 192 -12.37 -1.06 4.41
N THR A 193 -11.07 -1.26 4.21
CA THR A 193 -10.30 -2.32 4.87
C THR A 193 -8.95 -1.77 5.28
N GLN A 194 -8.50 -2.14 6.48
CA GLN A 194 -7.19 -1.84 7.02
C GLN A 194 -6.46 -3.15 7.30
N THR A 195 -5.18 -3.23 6.95
CA THR A 195 -4.40 -4.46 7.09
C THR A 195 -3.07 -4.17 7.78
N VAL A 196 -2.72 -4.99 8.76
CA VAL A 196 -1.44 -4.99 9.46
C VAL A 196 -0.79 -6.37 9.27
N ILE A 197 0.42 -6.38 8.72
CA ILE A 197 1.24 -7.58 8.58
C ILE A 197 2.47 -7.44 9.46
N LEU A 198 2.67 -8.38 10.38
CA LEU A 198 3.80 -8.40 11.31
C LEU A 198 4.59 -9.68 11.14
N LEU A 199 5.87 -9.55 10.80
CA LEU A 199 6.80 -10.66 10.76
C LEU A 199 7.71 -10.61 11.99
N ARG A 200 7.60 -11.60 12.86
CA ARG A 200 8.52 -11.76 13.99
C ARG A 200 9.86 -12.32 13.53
N ARG A 201 10.91 -12.04 14.31
CA ARG A 201 12.28 -12.55 14.07
C ARG A 201 12.41 -14.08 14.16
N ASP A 202 11.44 -14.78 14.72
CA ASP A 202 11.37 -16.24 14.74
C ASP A 202 10.75 -16.85 13.47
N GLY A 203 10.27 -16.02 12.54
CA GLY A 203 9.67 -16.47 11.28
C GLY A 203 8.16 -16.59 11.31
N LYS A 204 7.50 -16.27 12.44
CA LYS A 204 6.04 -16.27 12.52
C LYS A 204 5.45 -14.96 11.99
N LEU A 205 4.53 -15.07 11.05
CA LEU A 205 3.80 -13.97 10.44
C LEU A 205 2.39 -13.85 11.02
N PHE A 206 1.99 -12.63 11.37
CA PHE A 206 0.64 -12.29 11.79
C PHE A 206 0.02 -11.38 10.74
N TYR A 207 -1.17 -11.76 10.28
CA TYR A 207 -1.98 -10.96 9.35
C TYR A 207 -3.25 -10.55 10.09
N CYS A 208 -3.42 -9.26 10.31
CA CYS A 208 -4.61 -8.69 10.94
C CYS A 208 -5.33 -7.82 9.91
N GLU A 209 -6.60 -8.09 9.65
CA GLU A 209 -7.44 -7.31 8.75
C GLU A 209 -8.66 -6.79 9.49
N ARG A 210 -8.89 -5.48 9.43
CA ARG A 210 -10.06 -4.80 9.97
C ARG A 210 -10.90 -4.28 8.81
N ASN A 211 -12.05 -4.89 8.59
CA ASN A 211 -13.05 -4.43 7.63
C ASN A 211 -13.96 -3.42 8.33
N LEU A 212 -13.89 -2.16 7.90
CA LEU A 212 -14.68 -1.05 8.44
C LEU A 212 -16.07 -0.99 7.81
N HIS A 213 -16.17 -1.33 6.53
CA HIS A 213 -17.42 -1.36 5.77
C HIS A 213 -17.43 -2.60 4.88
N LYS A 214 -18.51 -3.39 4.86
CA LYS A 214 -18.65 -4.52 3.92
C LYS A 214 -19.67 -4.23 2.83
N SER A 215 -20.54 -3.25 3.07
CA SER A 215 -21.56 -2.78 2.16
C SER A 215 -21.67 -1.25 2.19
N ASP A 216 -22.67 -0.68 1.52
CA ASP A 216 -23.03 0.74 1.63
C ASP A 216 -23.81 1.05 2.94
N ASP A 217 -24.06 0.06 3.80
CA ASP A 217 -24.60 0.26 5.16
C ASP A 217 -23.48 0.73 6.10
N LEU A 218 -23.50 2.03 6.42
CA LEU A 218 -22.51 2.65 7.30
C LEU A 218 -22.76 2.37 8.80
N SER A 219 -23.83 1.66 9.16
CA SER A 219 -24.13 1.27 10.54
C SER A 219 -23.48 -0.06 10.97
N GLU A 220 -22.90 -0.80 10.01
CA GLU A 220 -22.18 -2.03 10.28
C GLU A 220 -20.99 -1.80 11.23
N ALA A 221 -20.88 -2.64 12.27
CA ALA A 221 -19.73 -2.60 13.16
C ALA A 221 -18.47 -3.15 12.44
N PRO A 222 -17.30 -2.53 12.64
CA PRO A 222 -16.05 -3.07 12.11
C PRO A 222 -15.76 -4.49 12.58
N VAL A 223 -15.29 -5.34 11.67
CA VAL A 223 -14.89 -6.72 11.98
C VAL A 223 -13.41 -6.89 11.79
N THR A 224 -12.72 -7.36 12.83
CA THR A 224 -11.28 -7.67 12.79
C THR A 224 -11.04 -9.17 12.73
N ASN A 225 -10.37 -9.63 11.69
CA ASN A 225 -9.89 -11.00 11.55
C ASN A 225 -8.38 -11.05 11.80
N LYS A 226 -7.90 -12.10 12.47
CA LYS A 226 -6.49 -12.32 12.77
C LYS A 226 -6.08 -13.71 12.32
N TYR A 227 -4.97 -13.82 11.61
CA TYR A 227 -4.41 -15.05 11.10
C TYR A 227 -2.93 -15.12 11.44
N SER A 228 -2.41 -16.34 11.63
CA SER A 228 -0.99 -16.56 11.88
C SER A 228 -0.44 -17.66 10.98
N PHE A 229 0.77 -17.46 10.48
CA PHE A 229 1.45 -18.37 9.57
C PHE A 229 2.89 -18.56 10.02
N ASP A 230 3.43 -19.76 9.85
CA ASP A 230 4.85 -20.03 10.06
C ASP A 230 5.52 -20.04 8.68
N LEU A 231 6.50 -19.15 8.47
CA LEU A 231 7.20 -19.01 7.18
C LEU A 231 8.46 -19.89 7.09
N GLN A 232 8.52 -20.98 7.86
CA GLN A 232 9.63 -21.95 7.83
C GLN A 232 9.54 -22.85 6.60
#